data_AF-Q4VRA6-F1
#
_entry.id   AF-Q4VRA6-F1
#
_cell.length_a   1.000
_cell.length_b   1.000
_cell.length_c   1.000
_cell.angle_alpha   90.00
_cell.angle_beta   90.00
_cell.angle_gamma   90.00
#
_symmetry.space_group_name_H-M   'P 1'
#
loop_
_entity.id
_entity.type
_entity.pdbx_description
1 polymer ?
#
loop_
_entity_poly.entity_id
_entity_poly.type
_entity_poly.pdbx_seq_one_letter_code
_entity_poly.pdbx_strand_id
1 'polypeptide(L)'
;GGYDVIVDGIVGPWFLEPWRALVREDYEVHYIVLRASKEETMKRAVERSKLDRKTNVELVETMWEQFCNLGIYESNVIDTTNYSIQETVSAVKERVACGTSLLS
;
A
#
# COMPACT_ATOMS: atom_id res chain seq x y z
N GLY A 1 9.99 -17.31 -15.69
CA GLY A 1 8.79 -16.56 -15.26
C GLY A 1 7.84 -17.51 -14.57
N GLY A 2 6.80 -16.98 -13.91
CA GLY A 2 5.80 -17.78 -13.19
C GLY A 2 5.89 -17.70 -11.65
N TYR A 3 6.45 -16.61 -11.13
CA TYR A 3 6.43 -16.32 -9.69
C TYR A 3 5.44 -15.20 -9.41
N ASP A 4 4.74 -15.30 -8.28
CA ASP A 4 4.05 -14.17 -7.68
C ASP A 4 5.09 -13.28 -7.00
N VAL A 5 5.10 -11.99 -7.36
CA VAL A 5 6.04 -11.01 -6.83
C VAL A 5 5.30 -10.02 -5.96
N ILE A 6 5.75 -9.86 -4.71
CA ILE A 6 5.24 -8.84 -3.79
C ILE A 6 6.28 -7.75 -3.66
N VAL A 7 5.86 -6.51 -3.92
CA VAL A 7 6.68 -5.31 -3.74
C VAL A 7 6.16 -4.56 -2.52
N ASP A 8 6.91 -4.64 -1.43
CA ASP A 8 6.59 -3.96 -0.18
C ASP A 8 7.35 -2.63 -0.09
N GLY A 9 6.62 -1.53 -0.23
CA GLY A 9 7.18 -0.19 -0.18
C GLY A 9 6.15 0.90 -0.42
N ILE A 10 6.61 2.15 -0.31
CA ILE A 10 5.78 3.33 -0.59
C ILE A 10 5.72 3.52 -2.11
N VAL A 11 4.59 3.16 -2.72
CA VAL A 11 4.30 3.37 -4.15
C VAL A 11 3.04 4.21 -4.25
N GLY A 12 3.18 5.50 -4.54
CA GLY A 12 2.05 6.40 -4.72
C GLY A 12 1.51 6.39 -6.15
N PRO A 13 0.30 6.92 -6.39
CA PRO A 13 -0.31 6.99 -7.73
C PRO A 13 0.57 7.66 -8.80
N TRP A 14 1.41 8.62 -8.38
CA TRP A 14 2.37 9.33 -9.23
C TRP A 14 3.52 8.45 -9.75
N PHE A 15 3.69 7.24 -9.23
CA PHE A 15 4.74 6.30 -9.63
C PHE A 15 4.17 5.00 -10.23
N LEU A 16 2.93 5.02 -10.74
CA LEU A 16 2.28 3.83 -11.27
C LEU A 16 2.68 3.45 -12.71
N GLU A 17 3.39 4.32 -13.43
CA GLU A 17 3.69 4.10 -14.85
C GLU A 17 4.58 2.87 -15.14
N PRO A 18 5.65 2.58 -14.38
CA PRO A 18 6.43 1.36 -14.58
C PRO A 18 5.59 0.09 -14.42
N TRP A 19 4.60 0.11 -13.52
CA TRP A 19 3.70 -1.01 -13.27
C TRP A 19 2.67 -1.17 -14.39
N ARG A 20 2.13 -0.06 -14.90
CA ARG A 20 1.27 -0.07 -16.10
C ARG A 20 1.99 -0.57 -17.34
N ALA A 21 3.30 -0.34 -17.44
CA ALA A 21 4.10 -0.92 -18.52
C ALA A 21 4.09 -2.46 -18.47
N LEU A 22 4.15 -3.06 -17.28
CA LEU A 22 4.02 -4.51 -17.10
C LEU A 22 2.62 -5.01 -17.46
N VAL A 23 1.56 -4.27 -17.11
CA VAL A 23 0.18 -4.61 -17.53
C VAL A 23 0.08 -4.67 -19.06
N ARG A 24 0.74 -3.73 -19.78
CA ARG A 24 0.79 -3.75 -21.26
C ARG A 24 1.60 -4.92 -21.83
N GLU A 25 2.45 -5.55 -21.03
CA GLU A 25 3.18 -6.79 -21.35
C GLU A 25 2.41 -8.06 -20.90
N ASP A 26 1.12 -7.93 -20.58
CA ASP A 26 0.22 -9.02 -20.18
C ASP A 26 0.50 -9.60 -18.78
N TYR A 27 1.17 -8.82 -17.92
CA TYR A 27 1.29 -9.17 -16.49
C TYR A 27 0.07 -8.71 -15.70
N GLU A 28 -0.45 -9.61 -14.85
CA GLU A 28 -1.46 -9.25 -13.85
C GLU A 28 -0.81 -8.49 -12.70
N VAL A 29 -1.15 -7.20 -12.55
CA VAL A 29 -0.60 -6.32 -11.52
C VAL A 29 -1.70 -5.83 -10.60
N HIS A 30 -1.61 -6.17 -9.32
CA HIS A 30 -2.49 -5.65 -8.28
C HIS A 30 -1.83 -4.48 -7.56
N TYR A 31 -2.53 -3.33 -7.51
CA TYR A 31 -2.13 -2.20 -6.69
C TYR A 31 -3.02 -2.14 -5.45
N ILE A 32 -2.46 -2.44 -4.28
CA ILE A 32 -3.18 -2.49 -3.00
C ILE A 32 -2.51 -1.52 -2.03
N VAL A 33 -3.32 -0.68 -1.38
CA VAL A 33 -2.84 0.28 -0.38
C VAL A 33 -3.34 -0.13 1.00
N LEU A 34 -2.42 -0.43 1.90
CA LEU A 34 -2.73 -0.65 3.32
C LEU A 34 -2.68 0.70 4.03
N ARG A 35 -3.84 1.21 4.45
CA ARG A 35 -3.94 2.52 5.11
C ARG A 35 -4.46 2.32 6.52
N ALA A 36 -3.72 2.82 7.51
CA ALA A 36 -4.20 2.96 8.87
C ALA A 36 -4.46 4.44 9.20
N SER A 37 -5.12 4.70 10.31
CA SER A 37 -5.26 6.05 10.86
C SER A 37 -3.88 6.73 11.01
N LYS A 38 -3.85 8.07 10.99
CA LYS A 38 -2.60 8.83 11.17
C LYS A 38 -1.94 8.50 12.52
N GLU A 39 -2.76 8.36 13.57
CA GLU A 39 -2.33 8.01 14.91
C GLU A 39 -1.65 6.63 14.96
N GLU A 40 -2.30 5.59 14.41
CA GLU A 40 -1.75 4.24 14.41
C GLU A 40 -0.50 4.14 13.51
N THR A 41 -0.51 4.84 12.37
CA THR A 41 0.67 4.93 11.49
C THR A 41 1.85 5.57 12.22
N MET A 42 1.61 6.66 12.96
CA MET A 42 2.64 7.35 13.74
C MET A 42 3.20 6.48 14.85
N LYS A 43 2.31 5.80 15.60
CA LYS A 43 2.70 4.86 16.65
C LYS A 43 3.66 3.78 16.11
N ARG A 44 3.28 3.14 15.00
CA ARG A 44 4.11 2.11 14.33
C ARG A 44 5.44 2.67 13.81
N ALA A 45 5.46 3.91 13.32
CA ALA A 45 6.67 4.51 12.76
C ALA A 45 7.72 4.87 13.83
N VAL A 46 7.29 5.29 15.02
CA VAL A 46 8.21 5.59 16.14
C VAL A 46 8.93 4.34 16.63
N GLU A 47 8.33 3.16 16.48
CA GLU A 47 8.92 1.88 16.86
C GLU A 47 9.93 1.34 15.82
N ARG A 48 10.05 1.98 14.64
CA ARG A 48 11.00 1.56 13.60
C ARG A 48 12.42 1.92 13.97
N SER A 49 13.34 0.95 13.86
CA SER A 49 14.77 1.13 14.14
C SER A 49 15.62 1.50 12.91
N LYS A 50 15.05 1.45 11.70
CA LYS A 50 15.81 1.63 10.44
C LYS A 50 16.25 3.08 10.18
N LEU A 51 15.41 4.04 10.56
CA LEU A 51 15.68 5.48 10.44
C LEU A 51 15.63 6.10 11.84
N ASP A 52 16.22 7.28 11.99
CA ASP A 52 16.05 8.03 13.24
C ASP A 52 14.60 8.47 13.42
N ARG A 53 14.24 8.71 14.69
CA ARG A 53 12.87 9.05 15.08
C ARG A 53 12.33 10.29 14.36
N LYS A 54 13.16 11.31 14.14
CA LYS A 54 12.73 12.56 13.50
C LYS A 54 12.37 12.29 12.04
N THR A 55 13.24 11.60 11.31
CA THR A 55 12.99 11.22 9.91
C THR A 55 11.75 10.34 9.76
N ASN A 56 11.50 9.39 10.69
CA ASN A 56 10.28 8.58 10.66
C ASN A 56 9.01 9.42 10.82
N VAL A 57 9.01 10.41 11.72
CA VAL A 57 7.87 11.31 11.95
C VAL A 57 7.60 12.17 10.71
N GLU A 58 8.62 12.85 10.19
CA GLU A 58 8.49 13.71 8.99
C GLU A 58 7.99 12.93 7.77
N LEU A 59 8.46 11.68 7.60
CA LEU A 59 8.00 10.79 6.55
C LEU A 59 6.51 10.44 6.70
N VAL A 60 6.04 10.11 7.92
CA VAL A 60 4.63 9.82 8.16
C VAL A 60 3.76 11.05 7.93
N GLU A 61 4.16 12.22 8.42
CA GLU A 61 3.39 13.46 8.23
C GLU A 61 3.20 13.77 6.74
N THR A 62 4.29 13.70 5.98
CA THR A 62 4.27 14.00 4.54
C THR A 62 3.51 12.92 3.75
N MET A 63 3.82 11.65 3.96
CA MET A 63 3.27 10.57 3.14
C MET A 63 1.83 10.27 3.50
N TRP A 64 1.43 10.35 4.77
CA TRP A 64 0.05 10.06 5.15
C TRP A 64 -0.92 11.04 4.48
N GLU A 65 -0.56 12.31 4.37
CA GLU A 65 -1.38 13.33 3.70
C GLU A 65 -1.55 13.06 2.20
N GLN A 66 -0.53 12.54 1.54
CA GLN A 66 -0.62 12.15 0.14
C GLN A 66 -1.47 10.89 -0.07
N PHE A 67 -1.50 9.99 0.92
CA PHE A 67 -2.22 8.72 0.86
C PHE A 67 -3.62 8.75 1.48
N CYS A 68 -4.03 9.85 2.12
CA CYS A 68 -5.38 9.98 2.68
C CYS A 68 -6.43 10.35 1.63
N ASN A 69 -6.01 10.71 0.41
CA ASN A 69 -6.88 10.91 -0.74
C ASN A 69 -6.16 10.50 -2.03
N LEU A 70 -6.50 9.30 -2.51
CA LEU A 70 -5.91 8.69 -3.70
C LEU A 70 -6.82 8.78 -4.95
N GLY A 71 -7.91 9.55 -4.87
CA GLY A 71 -8.87 9.71 -5.96
C GLY A 71 -9.45 8.37 -6.41
N ILE A 72 -9.24 8.01 -7.67
CA ILE A 72 -9.78 6.76 -8.24
C ILE A 72 -9.24 5.49 -7.54
N TYR A 73 -8.07 5.58 -6.91
CA TYR A 73 -7.45 4.43 -6.24
C TYR A 73 -7.94 4.25 -4.79
N GLU A 74 -8.90 5.05 -4.33
CA GLU A 74 -9.56 4.80 -3.04
C GLU A 74 -10.25 3.42 -2.99
N SER A 75 -10.70 2.89 -4.14
CA SER A 75 -11.21 1.52 -4.24
C SER A 75 -10.18 0.44 -3.88
N ASN A 76 -8.90 0.77 -3.99
CA ASN A 76 -7.77 -0.14 -3.79
C ASN A 76 -7.24 -0.09 -2.35
N VAL A 77 -7.82 0.78 -1.51
CA VAL A 77 -7.44 0.90 -0.10
C VAL A 77 -8.08 -0.21 0.72
N ILE A 78 -7.27 -0.81 1.59
CA ILE A 78 -7.71 -1.63 2.72
C ILE A 78 -7.42 -0.82 3.99
N ASP A 79 -8.46 -0.50 4.76
CA ASP A 79 -8.28 0.11 6.07
C ASP A 79 -7.81 -0.97 7.06
N THR A 80 -6.56 -0.84 7.51
CA THR A 80 -5.91 -1.79 8.43
C THR A 80 -5.81 -1.24 9.86
N THR A 81 -6.52 -0.15 10.19
CA THR A 81 -6.40 0.52 11.50
C THR A 81 -6.64 -0.44 12.66
N ASN A 82 -7.68 -1.26 12.56
CA ASN A 82 -8.10 -2.20 13.60
C ASN A 82 -7.82 -3.67 13.24
N TYR A 83 -7.08 -3.91 12.15
CA TYR A 83 -6.81 -5.27 11.71
C TYR A 83 -5.62 -5.86 12.46
N SER A 84 -5.78 -7.11 12.87
CA SER A 84 -4.66 -8.00 13.16
C SER A 84 -3.89 -8.34 11.88
N ILE A 85 -2.72 -8.95 12.05
CA ILE A 85 -1.91 -9.45 10.93
C ILE A 85 -2.72 -10.44 10.08
N GLN A 86 -3.48 -11.35 10.71
CA GLN A 86 -4.22 -12.38 9.98
C GLN A 86 -5.41 -11.80 9.21
N GLU A 87 -6.10 -10.81 9.77
CA GLU A 87 -7.18 -10.10 9.06
C GLU A 87 -6.62 -9.32 7.86
N THR A 88 -5.46 -8.67 8.03
CA THR A 88 -4.77 -7.96 6.93
C THR A 88 -4.40 -8.92 5.80
N VAL A 89 -3.80 -10.08 6.14
CA VAL A 89 -3.42 -11.10 5.16
C VAL A 89 -4.65 -11.64 4.42
N SER A 90 -5.73 -11.95 5.14
CA SER A 90 -6.97 -12.44 4.53
C SER A 90 -7.59 -11.40 3.57
N ALA A 91 -7.63 -10.13 3.98
CA ALA A 91 -8.16 -9.06 3.14
C ALA A 91 -7.34 -8.85 1.86
N VAL A 92 -6.00 -8.90 1.94
CA VAL A 92 -5.13 -8.82 0.76
C VAL A 92 -5.37 -9.99 -0.18
N LYS A 93 -5.46 -11.22 0.35
CA LYS A 93 -5.74 -12.42 -0.46
C LYS A 93 -7.09 -12.32 -1.17
N GLU A 94 -8.11 -11.82 -0.50
CA GLU A 94 -9.43 -11.60 -1.09
C GLU A 94 -9.39 -10.55 -2.21
N ARG A 95 -8.68 -9.44 -2.02
CA ARG A 95 -8.52 -8.40 -3.06
C ARG A 95 -7.82 -8.92 -4.32
N VAL A 96 -6.86 -9.82 -4.16
CA VAL A 96 -6.19 -10.49 -5.28
C VAL A 96 -7.15 -11.47 -5.95
N ALA A 97 -7.76 -12.39 -5.18
CA ALA A 97 -8.66 -13.41 -5.72
C ALA A 97 -9.89 -12.85 -6.46
N CYS A 98 -10.43 -11.71 -6.00
CA CYS A 98 -11.56 -11.06 -6.65
C CYS A 98 -11.17 -10.12 -7.80
N GLY A 99 -9.88 -9.86 -8.04
CA GLY A 99 -9.43 -8.93 -9.08
C GLY A 99 -9.83 -7.46 -8.86
N THR A 100 -10.25 -7.08 -7.65
CA THR A 100 -10.78 -5.73 -7.36
C THR A 100 -9.71 -4.66 -7.19
N SER A 101 -8.44 -5.06 -7.25
CA SER A 101 -7.26 -4.21 -7.10
C SER A 101 -6.39 -4.18 -8.35
N LEU A 102 -6.90 -4.70 -9.48
CA LEU A 102 -6.16 -4.74 -10.73
C LEU A 102 -5.85 -3.33 -11.23
N LEU A 103 -4.59 -3.13 -11.63
CA LEU A 103 -4.15 -1.94 -12.30
C LEU A 103 -4.55 -2.02 -13.78
N SER A 104 -5.10 -0.93 -14.31
CA SER A 104 -5.43 -0.77 -15.73
C SER A 104 -4.45 0.14 -16.45
#